data_AF-A0A8H4GIU1-F1
#
_entry.id   AF-A0A8H4GIU1-F1
#
_cell.length_a   1.000
_cell.length_b   1.000
_cell.length_c   1.000
_cell.angle_alpha   90.00
_cell.angle_beta   90.00
_cell.angle_gamma   90.00
#
_symmetry.space_group_name_H-M   'P 1'
#
loop_
_entity.id
_entity.type
_entity.pdbx_description
1 polymer ?
#
loop_
_entity_poly.entity_id
_entity_poly.type
_entity_poly.pdbx_seq_one_letter_code
_entity_poly.pdbx_strand_id
1 'polypeptide(L)'
;MATLMKWATKALRRARSPPMCFPTSGFETIRPSEVLDEERFEQFKQGQYYPANIGDVLSNKYQIIGKLGFGTTSTVWLACDLEGHRYVTLKIYTRDEDIKSDNILQEIQDNSILDSFTQAELKNPSPRKIVNGMPVYASRRFDLPKVFGRAVLSDFGSAVRGDQRRNHDAQPNVYRSPEVMLKIDWSYQVDIWNVGVMVWDLFEGKHLFYGNDPDGKGYSTRAHLAEVVIWAPAVLVIFSVVMTSLCTKYYQFFLAQGILGGISMGMSLAPALSSTAQYFQKKRAAAMGITIAGSSLGGVIFPIALDHMLYSSLGFAWAVRVVGFVILGVMSFAVLGIRARLPPKRQRFLKLEAFKKPKYVATLTAVFFLNVGIFTPFFYLPLYGEFHGMSSSLAFYLIAIQNASSFFGRLVPGVIADKIGPYNMLSTVSIITAIITFCWIPMTTNASIIAFSVLYGFFSGGIIGITPAAIANCAGHPQEIGTYIAMGMAVMSVATLIGPPINGALLNDYGGFLQVQIFSAAVMMFGGVLAFVAKTVGGKKALAKG
;
A
#
# COMPACT_ATOMS: atom_id res chain seq x y z
N MET A 1 8.71 70.10 -3.86
CA MET A 1 9.20 69.28 -2.72
C MET A 1 9.78 67.92 -3.11
N ALA A 2 9.28 67.22 -4.13
CA ALA A 2 9.80 65.90 -4.54
C ALA A 2 11.27 65.88 -5.03
N THR A 3 11.78 66.99 -5.57
CA THR A 3 13.16 67.12 -6.07
C THR A 3 14.20 67.28 -4.96
N LEU A 4 13.83 67.97 -3.86
CA LEU A 4 14.68 68.16 -2.67
C LEU A 4 14.80 66.87 -1.84
N MET A 5 13.71 66.09 -1.75
CA MET A 5 13.73 64.80 -1.04
C MET A 5 14.57 63.73 -1.76
N LYS A 6 14.60 63.73 -3.11
CA LYS A 6 15.50 62.87 -3.91
C LYS A 6 16.97 63.24 -3.75
N TRP A 7 17.30 64.53 -3.53
CA TRP A 7 18.65 64.99 -3.23
C TRP A 7 19.09 64.58 -1.81
N ALA A 8 18.21 64.74 -0.82
CA ALA A 8 18.48 64.34 0.56
C ALA A 8 18.69 62.82 0.73
N THR A 9 17.94 61.98 -0.01
CA THR A 9 18.18 60.52 -0.01
C THR A 9 19.44 60.11 -0.77
N LYS A 10 19.91 60.91 -1.73
CA LYS A 10 21.17 60.64 -2.45
C LYS A 10 22.40 60.99 -1.60
N ALA A 11 22.29 62.00 -0.72
CA ALA A 11 23.34 62.44 0.19
C ALA A 11 23.56 61.49 1.40
N LEU A 12 22.56 60.68 1.75
CA LEU A 12 22.61 59.72 2.87
C LEU A 12 22.81 58.25 2.43
N ARG A 13 22.99 57.97 1.14
CA ARG A 13 23.30 56.61 0.68
C ARG A 13 24.72 56.26 1.07
N ARG A 14 24.85 55.24 1.92
CA ARG A 14 26.12 54.56 2.22
C ARG A 14 26.81 54.22 0.89
N ALA A 15 28.09 54.54 0.80
CA ALA A 15 28.88 54.26 -0.40
C ALA A 15 28.86 52.75 -0.68
N ARG A 16 28.78 52.38 -1.97
CA ARG A 16 28.78 50.97 -2.40
C ARG A 16 29.97 50.23 -1.80
N SER A 17 29.74 49.01 -1.34
CA SER A 17 30.84 48.15 -0.91
C SER A 17 31.81 47.93 -2.06
N PRO A 18 33.14 47.98 -1.83
CA PRO A 18 34.11 47.61 -2.86
C PRO A 18 33.93 46.12 -3.22
N PRO A 19 34.02 45.74 -4.51
CA PRO A 19 34.00 44.33 -4.90
C PRO A 19 35.14 43.56 -4.23
N MET A 20 34.82 42.36 -3.74
CA MET A 20 35.78 41.42 -3.18
C MET A 20 36.69 40.85 -4.28
N CYS A 21 37.98 40.66 -3.98
CA CYS A 21 38.94 40.03 -4.89
C CYS A 21 39.09 38.54 -4.56
N PHE A 22 38.70 37.67 -5.50
CA PHE A 22 38.83 36.22 -5.34
C PHE A 22 40.15 35.70 -5.95
N PRO A 23 40.73 34.62 -5.40
CA PRO A 23 41.94 34.01 -5.96
C PRO A 23 41.73 33.49 -7.38
N THR A 24 42.66 33.82 -8.28
CA THR A 24 42.69 33.34 -9.68
C THR A 24 43.54 32.08 -9.86
N SER A 25 44.15 31.56 -8.79
CA SER A 25 44.96 30.33 -8.76
C SER A 25 44.82 29.63 -7.39
N GLY A 26 45.34 28.41 -7.25
CA GLY A 26 45.29 27.66 -5.98
C GLY A 26 44.01 26.83 -5.75
N PHE A 27 43.24 26.57 -6.82
CA PHE A 27 42.06 25.70 -6.80
C PHE A 27 42.38 24.33 -7.41
N GLU A 28 41.66 23.30 -6.94
CA GLU A 28 41.73 21.97 -7.52
C GLU A 28 41.08 21.95 -8.92
N THR A 29 41.78 21.36 -9.89
CA THR A 29 41.27 21.20 -11.26
C THR A 29 40.63 19.83 -11.41
N ILE A 30 39.33 19.80 -11.69
CA ILE A 30 38.56 18.57 -11.82
C ILE A 30 38.88 17.89 -13.17
N ARG A 31 38.98 16.56 -13.16
CA ARG A 31 39.28 15.77 -14.37
C ARG A 31 38.15 15.89 -15.40
N PRO A 32 38.44 15.97 -16.72
CA PRO A 32 37.40 16.06 -17.75
C PRO A 32 36.38 14.92 -17.72
N SER A 33 36.77 13.72 -17.30
CA SER A 33 35.92 12.54 -17.20
C SER A 33 34.89 12.58 -16.06
N GLU A 34 35.08 13.48 -15.10
CA GLU A 34 34.20 13.59 -13.93
C GLU A 34 33.06 14.55 -14.23
N VAL A 35 31.84 14.00 -14.33
CA VAL A 35 30.64 14.76 -14.72
C VAL A 35 30.12 15.54 -13.52
N LEU A 36 30.21 16.87 -13.58
CA LEU A 36 29.59 17.72 -12.58
C LEU A 36 28.09 17.84 -12.85
N ASP A 37 27.33 17.87 -11.77
CA ASP A 37 25.95 18.34 -11.65
C ASP A 37 25.24 18.79 -12.95
N GLU A 38 25.56 19.97 -13.48
CA GLU A 38 24.86 20.55 -14.66
C GLU A 38 25.18 19.90 -16.00
N GLU A 39 26.33 19.23 -16.14
CA GLU A 39 26.69 18.48 -17.36
C GLU A 39 25.84 17.22 -17.58
N ARG A 40 25.06 16.83 -16.56
CA ARG A 40 24.08 15.74 -16.67
C ARG A 40 22.88 16.12 -17.54
N PHE A 41 22.67 17.41 -17.80
CA PHE A 41 21.53 17.92 -18.55
C PHE A 41 21.92 18.29 -19.99
N GLU A 42 21.04 17.96 -20.94
CA GLU A 42 21.25 18.21 -22.37
C GLU A 42 21.30 19.72 -22.68
N GLN A 43 20.56 20.54 -21.94
CA GLN A 43 20.54 21.99 -22.09
C GLN A 43 21.92 22.63 -21.84
N PHE A 44 22.71 22.06 -20.92
CA PHE A 44 24.07 22.51 -20.66
C PHE A 44 25.00 22.19 -21.83
N LYS A 45 24.89 20.98 -22.40
CA LYS A 45 25.68 20.56 -23.57
C LYS A 45 25.38 21.40 -24.81
N GLN A 46 24.17 21.94 -24.91
CA GLN A 46 23.72 22.84 -25.98
C GLN A 46 24.18 24.30 -25.79
N GLY A 47 24.90 24.63 -24.72
CA GLY A 47 25.44 25.97 -24.47
C GLY A 47 24.39 27.01 -24.07
N GLN A 48 23.24 26.58 -23.54
CA GLN A 48 22.13 27.48 -23.20
C GLN A 48 22.29 28.20 -21.86
N TYR A 49 23.30 27.87 -21.06
CA TYR A 49 23.55 28.47 -19.76
C TYR A 49 24.35 29.76 -19.85
N TYR A 50 24.02 30.75 -19.01
CA TYR A 50 24.80 31.98 -18.90
C TYR A 50 26.17 31.69 -18.23
N PRO A 51 27.29 32.16 -18.81
CA PRO A 51 28.64 31.96 -18.28
C PRO A 51 28.93 32.88 -17.08
N ALA A 52 28.37 32.57 -15.91
CA ALA A 52 28.66 33.30 -14.68
C ALA A 52 29.99 32.88 -14.05
N ASN A 53 30.83 33.85 -13.67
CA ASN A 53 32.09 33.61 -12.97
C ASN A 53 32.03 34.11 -11.53
N ILE A 54 32.69 33.40 -10.62
CA ILE A 54 32.93 33.91 -9.27
C ILE A 54 33.74 35.22 -9.36
N GLY A 55 33.24 36.26 -8.71
CA GLY A 55 33.80 37.61 -8.76
C GLY A 55 33.08 38.56 -9.73
N ASP A 56 32.29 38.05 -10.68
CA ASP A 56 31.55 38.88 -11.64
C ASP A 56 30.58 39.81 -10.91
N VAL A 57 30.53 41.08 -11.36
CA VAL A 57 29.58 42.07 -10.85
C VAL A 57 28.46 42.27 -11.88
N LEU A 58 27.30 41.68 -11.61
CA LEU A 58 26.12 41.78 -12.47
C LEU A 58 25.35 43.08 -12.19
N SER A 59 24.94 43.76 -13.26
CA SER A 59 24.22 45.04 -13.22
C SER A 59 24.88 46.11 -12.33
N ASN A 60 26.22 46.07 -12.18
CA ASN A 60 27.00 46.94 -11.29
C ASN A 60 26.52 46.95 -9.83
N LYS A 61 25.81 45.90 -9.39
CA LYS A 61 25.16 45.84 -8.08
C LYS A 61 25.41 44.53 -7.34
N TYR A 62 25.36 43.40 -8.04
CA TYR A 62 25.44 42.09 -7.41
C TYR A 62 26.74 41.40 -7.77
N GLN A 63 27.62 41.22 -6.79
CA GLN A 63 28.86 40.48 -7.00
C GLN A 63 28.67 39.00 -6.68
N ILE A 64 28.95 38.11 -7.64
CA ILE A 64 28.87 36.66 -7.45
C ILE A 64 29.99 36.19 -6.53
N ILE A 65 29.63 35.43 -5.48
CA ILE A 65 30.55 34.90 -4.48
C ILE A 65 30.84 33.43 -4.72
N GLY A 66 29.81 32.63 -4.99
CA GLY A 66 29.96 31.18 -5.12
C GLY A 66 28.68 30.51 -5.56
N LYS A 67 28.81 29.30 -6.10
CA LYS A 67 27.68 28.53 -6.61
C LYS A 67 27.01 27.77 -5.46
N LEU A 68 25.71 28.00 -5.30
CA LEU A 68 24.89 27.32 -4.30
C LEU A 68 24.26 26.04 -4.85
N GLY A 69 23.87 26.05 -6.12
CA GLY A 69 23.14 24.95 -6.73
C GLY A 69 22.86 25.15 -8.21
N PHE A 70 22.16 24.18 -8.77
CA PHE A 70 21.83 24.11 -10.18
C PHE A 70 20.45 23.45 -10.33
N GLY A 71 19.77 23.75 -11.43
CA GLY A 71 18.54 23.09 -11.85
C GLY A 71 18.53 22.92 -13.37
N THR A 72 17.47 22.32 -13.90
CA THR A 72 17.34 21.99 -15.33
C THR A 72 17.38 23.22 -16.25
N THR A 73 16.98 24.41 -15.76
CA THR A 73 16.95 25.65 -16.56
C THR A 73 17.61 26.86 -15.88
N SER A 74 18.36 26.66 -14.80
CA SER A 74 19.04 27.77 -14.12
C SER A 74 20.23 27.33 -13.27
N THR A 75 21.10 28.29 -12.96
CA THR A 75 22.14 28.17 -11.92
C THR A 75 21.82 29.12 -10.78
N VAL A 76 22.11 28.69 -9.55
CA VAL A 76 21.80 29.43 -8.32
C VAL A 76 23.11 29.81 -7.64
N TRP A 77 23.27 31.11 -7.39
CA TRP A 77 24.51 31.71 -6.91
C TRP A 77 24.26 32.53 -5.66
N LEU A 78 25.21 32.49 -4.72
CA LEU A 78 25.29 33.46 -3.65
C LEU A 78 25.94 34.72 -4.21
N ALA A 79 25.35 35.88 -3.94
CA ALA A 79 25.91 37.17 -4.33
C ALA A 79 25.85 38.18 -3.19
N CYS A 80 26.79 39.13 -3.20
CA CYS A 80 26.75 40.32 -2.35
C CYS A 80 26.03 41.45 -3.11
N ASP A 81 24.95 41.98 -2.54
CA ASP A 81 24.35 43.24 -2.97
C ASP A 81 25.22 44.40 -2.46
N LEU A 82 26.05 44.95 -3.35
CA LEU A 82 27.01 46.01 -3.05
C LEU A 82 26.35 47.33 -2.66
N GLU A 83 25.07 47.54 -3.02
CA GLU A 83 24.28 48.72 -2.62
C GLU A 83 23.45 48.46 -1.37
N GLY A 84 22.86 47.26 -1.27
CA GLY A 84 22.01 46.85 -0.15
C GLY A 84 22.80 46.37 1.07
N HIS A 85 24.10 46.19 0.94
CA HIS A 85 25.02 45.66 1.97
C HIS A 85 24.52 44.35 2.60
N ARG A 86 24.01 43.44 1.77
CA ARG A 86 23.45 42.15 2.20
C ARG A 86 23.76 41.05 1.21
N TYR A 87 23.76 39.82 1.67
CA TYR A 87 23.80 38.67 0.78
C TYR A 87 22.43 38.43 0.14
N VAL A 88 22.43 38.01 -1.11
CA VAL A 88 21.24 37.63 -1.87
C VAL A 88 21.53 36.37 -2.68
N THR A 89 20.46 35.65 -3.03
CA THR A 89 20.54 34.53 -3.96
C THR A 89 20.19 35.03 -5.36
N LEU A 90 21.10 34.85 -6.31
CA LEU A 90 20.85 35.09 -7.72
C LEU A 90 20.51 33.78 -8.42
N LYS A 91 19.35 33.72 -9.05
CA LYS A 91 18.98 32.64 -9.95
C LYS A 91 19.15 33.13 -11.38
N ILE A 92 20.12 32.56 -12.10
CA ILE A 92 20.45 32.95 -13.47
C ILE A 92 19.89 31.88 -14.40
N TYR A 93 18.91 32.27 -15.22
CA TYR A 93 18.17 31.38 -16.12
C TYR A 93 18.93 31.14 -17.44
N THR A 94 18.65 30.01 -18.08
CA THR A 94 19.12 29.69 -19.44
C THR A 94 18.53 30.65 -20.47
N ARG A 95 19.18 30.75 -21.64
CA ARG A 95 18.85 31.71 -22.71
C ARG A 95 17.50 31.45 -23.42
N ASP A 96 16.86 30.31 -23.16
CA ASP A 96 15.50 30.01 -23.57
C ASP A 96 14.55 30.07 -22.37
N GLU A 97 13.44 30.78 -22.57
CA GLU A 97 12.39 31.05 -21.58
C GLU A 97 11.71 29.75 -21.15
N ASP A 98 12.04 29.24 -19.96
CA ASP A 98 11.08 28.54 -19.10
C ASP A 98 11.62 28.34 -17.66
N ILE A 99 10.79 28.71 -16.68
CA ILE A 99 11.09 28.64 -15.24
C ILE A 99 10.55 27.34 -14.65
N LYS A 100 11.41 26.41 -14.19
CA LYS A 100 11.10 25.27 -13.27
C LYS A 100 12.38 24.81 -12.52
N SER A 101 12.43 23.91 -11.51
CA SER A 101 11.47 22.97 -10.90
C SER A 101 11.68 22.70 -9.40
N ASP A 102 12.60 23.37 -8.69
CA ASP A 102 12.94 22.96 -7.32
C ASP A 102 12.86 24.14 -6.32
N ASN A 103 12.44 23.84 -5.08
CA ASN A 103 12.81 24.46 -3.80
C ASN A 103 11.65 24.92 -2.90
N ILE A 104 11.51 24.22 -1.76
CA ILE A 104 11.09 24.83 -0.49
C ILE A 104 12.34 25.54 0.06
N LEU A 105 12.25 26.84 0.36
CA LEU A 105 13.37 27.60 0.92
C LEU A 105 13.10 27.95 2.39
N GLN A 106 14.10 27.70 3.23
CA GLN A 106 14.06 28.03 4.65
C GLN A 106 14.87 29.31 4.88
N GLU A 107 14.30 30.26 5.62
CA GLU A 107 14.99 31.49 5.97
C GLU A 107 16.23 31.17 6.82
N ILE A 108 17.40 31.58 6.34
CA ILE A 108 18.65 31.55 7.11
C ILE A 108 18.74 32.89 7.86
N GLN A 109 18.43 32.87 9.16
CA GLN A 109 18.58 34.04 10.03
C GLN A 109 20.02 34.22 10.53
N ASP A 110 20.83 33.15 10.51
CA ASP A 110 22.20 33.16 10.97
C ASP A 110 23.15 33.61 9.85
N ASN A 111 23.41 34.92 9.79
CA ASN A 111 24.33 35.53 8.83
C ASN A 111 25.78 35.01 8.94
N SER A 112 26.16 34.41 10.09
CA SER A 112 27.52 33.90 10.27
C SER A 112 27.84 32.73 9.34
N ILE A 113 26.82 32.01 8.86
CA ILE A 113 26.95 30.93 7.87
C ILE A 113 27.28 31.50 6.48
N LEU A 114 26.74 32.68 6.15
CA LEU A 114 27.00 33.35 4.88
C LEU A 114 28.41 33.95 4.86
N ASP A 115 28.83 34.51 6.00
CA ASP A 115 30.20 35.00 6.19
C ASP A 115 31.21 33.83 6.21
N SER A 116 30.90 32.71 6.88
CA SER A 116 31.76 31.52 6.89
C SER A 116 31.92 30.94 5.49
N PHE A 117 30.82 30.84 4.73
CA PHE A 117 30.84 30.41 3.33
C PHE A 117 31.76 31.31 2.49
N THR A 118 31.60 32.63 2.62
CA THR A 118 32.39 33.63 1.86
C THR A 118 33.88 33.53 2.19
N GLN A 119 34.23 33.46 3.48
CA GLN A 119 35.61 33.31 3.92
C GLN A 119 36.21 31.97 3.48
N ALA A 120 35.41 30.90 3.49
CA ALA A 120 35.84 29.58 3.04
C ALA A 120 36.11 29.56 1.53
N GLU A 121 35.30 30.27 0.73
CA GLU A 121 35.52 30.41 -0.72
C GLU A 121 36.76 31.27 -1.02
N LEU A 122 37.01 32.32 -0.24
CA LEU A 122 38.22 33.15 -0.36
C LEU A 122 39.50 32.39 0.02
N LYS A 123 39.45 31.56 1.06
CA LYS A 123 40.62 30.83 1.59
C LYS A 123 40.92 29.54 0.81
N ASN A 124 39.89 28.83 0.39
CA ASN A 124 40.01 27.57 -0.34
C ASN A 124 38.98 27.56 -1.47
N PRO A 125 39.31 28.06 -2.68
CA PRO A 125 38.32 28.23 -3.74
C PRO A 125 37.73 26.91 -4.21
N SER A 126 36.46 26.93 -4.63
CA SER A 126 35.75 25.72 -5.05
C SER A 126 36.42 25.07 -6.28
N PRO A 127 36.54 23.72 -6.28
CA PRO A 127 37.05 22.99 -7.43
C PRO A 127 36.27 23.34 -8.71
N ARG A 128 37.00 23.47 -9.82
CA ARG A 128 36.42 23.87 -11.11
C ARG A 128 37.09 23.19 -12.28
N LYS A 129 36.41 23.19 -13.42
CA LYS A 129 36.97 22.80 -14.72
C LYS A 129 36.45 23.70 -15.83
N ILE A 130 37.01 23.58 -17.02
CA ILE A 130 36.55 24.30 -18.22
C ILE A 130 35.86 23.29 -19.14
N VAL A 131 34.60 23.56 -19.48
CA VAL A 131 33.82 22.77 -20.44
C VAL A 131 33.35 23.73 -21.53
N ASN A 132 33.65 23.41 -22.79
CA ASN A 132 33.28 24.25 -23.96
C ASN A 132 33.69 25.73 -23.81
N GLY A 133 34.85 26.01 -23.21
CA GLY A 133 35.35 27.37 -22.99
C GLY A 133 34.71 28.12 -21.82
N MET A 134 33.77 27.50 -21.08
CA MET A 134 33.13 28.09 -19.90
C MET A 134 33.61 27.40 -18.61
N PRO A 135 33.84 28.16 -17.52
CA PRO A 135 34.16 27.55 -16.23
C PRO A 135 32.92 26.95 -15.57
N VAL A 136 33.08 25.72 -15.06
CA VAL A 136 32.08 24.94 -14.33
C VAL A 136 32.61 24.72 -12.92
N TYR A 137 31.84 25.16 -11.92
CA TYR A 137 32.24 25.12 -10.51
C TYR A 137 31.46 24.03 -9.76
N ALA A 138 32.15 23.31 -8.87
CA ALA A 138 31.49 22.45 -7.90
C ALA A 138 30.67 23.28 -6.90
N SER A 139 29.47 22.80 -6.56
CA SER A 139 28.63 23.46 -5.54
C SER A 139 29.21 23.29 -4.14
N ARG A 140 29.22 24.38 -3.36
CA ARG A 140 29.61 24.34 -1.95
C ARG A 140 28.37 24.31 -1.06
N ARG A 141 28.42 23.51 0.01
CA ARG A 141 27.33 23.37 0.97
C ARG A 141 27.43 24.41 2.09
N PHE A 142 26.29 24.81 2.64
CA PHE A 142 26.24 25.58 3.88
C PHE A 142 26.55 24.69 5.10
N ASP A 143 27.06 25.32 6.15
CA ASP A 143 27.07 24.74 7.49
C ASP A 143 25.65 24.67 8.07
N LEU A 144 25.44 23.80 9.06
CA LEU A 144 24.13 23.66 9.72
C LEU A 144 23.76 24.94 10.50
N PRO A 145 22.56 25.51 10.31
CA PRO A 145 22.13 26.68 11.06
C PRO A 145 21.97 26.40 12.55
N LYS A 146 22.42 27.34 13.39
CA LYS A 146 22.16 27.31 14.84
C LYS A 146 20.70 27.63 15.17
N VAL A 147 20.05 28.45 14.34
CA VAL A 147 18.64 28.84 14.45
C VAL A 147 18.00 28.75 13.08
N PHE A 148 16.92 28.01 12.98
CA PHE A 148 16.11 27.92 11.77
C PHE A 148 15.08 29.06 11.76
N GLY A 149 15.05 29.85 10.68
CA GLY A 149 14.08 30.92 10.50
C GLY A 149 12.69 30.40 10.14
N ARG A 150 11.76 31.34 9.86
CA ARG A 150 10.40 30.97 9.48
C ARG A 150 10.42 30.27 8.12
N ALA A 151 9.63 29.22 7.98
CA ALA A 151 9.33 28.67 6.67
C ALA A 151 8.46 29.69 5.91
N VAL A 152 8.98 30.23 4.80
CA VAL A 152 8.29 31.22 3.99
C VAL A 152 7.99 30.60 2.64
N LEU A 153 6.71 30.49 2.28
CA LEU A 153 6.30 30.24 0.90
C LEU A 153 6.66 31.49 0.09
N SER A 154 7.74 31.42 -0.70
CA SER A 154 8.28 32.60 -1.39
C SER A 154 8.16 32.55 -2.91
N ASP A 155 7.77 31.41 -3.49
CA ASP A 155 7.67 31.21 -4.94
C ASP A 155 6.31 30.62 -5.33
N PHE A 156 5.46 31.46 -5.94
CA PHE A 156 4.15 31.10 -6.49
C PHE A 156 4.21 30.79 -8.00
N GLY A 157 5.40 30.63 -8.60
CA GLY A 157 5.57 30.46 -10.03
C GLY A 157 4.90 29.20 -10.63
N SER A 158 4.58 28.20 -9.79
CA SER A 158 3.78 27.01 -10.16
C SER A 158 2.39 26.99 -9.53
N ALA A 159 2.01 28.04 -8.81
CA ALA A 159 0.67 28.15 -8.23
C ALA A 159 -0.33 28.34 -9.37
N VAL A 160 -1.06 27.28 -9.66
CA VAL A 160 -2.18 27.32 -10.58
C VAL A 160 -3.46 27.64 -9.80
N ARG A 161 -4.38 28.31 -10.48
CA ARG A 161 -5.72 28.59 -9.95
C ARG A 161 -6.45 27.26 -9.68
N GLY A 162 -6.77 27.00 -8.42
CA GLY A 162 -7.38 25.74 -7.98
C GLY A 162 -8.77 25.48 -8.56
N ASP A 163 -9.47 26.51 -9.04
CA ASP A 163 -10.76 26.40 -9.73
C ASP A 163 -10.66 25.75 -11.12
N GLN A 164 -9.46 25.68 -11.72
CA GLN A 164 -9.26 25.11 -13.04
C GLN A 164 -8.74 23.68 -12.98
N ARG A 165 -9.39 22.78 -13.71
CA ARG A 165 -8.93 21.39 -13.88
C ARG A 165 -7.70 21.32 -14.78
N ARG A 166 -6.72 20.51 -14.39
CA ARG A 166 -5.43 20.33 -15.07
C ARG A 166 -5.06 18.85 -15.10
N ASN A 167 -4.19 18.43 -16.01
CA ASN A 167 -3.79 17.02 -16.18
C ASN A 167 -2.26 16.81 -16.35
N HIS A 168 -1.45 17.82 -16.06
CA HIS A 168 0.01 17.77 -16.14
C HIS A 168 0.64 17.35 -14.80
N ASP A 169 1.95 17.07 -14.78
CA ASP A 169 2.66 16.78 -13.52
C ASP A 169 2.81 18.05 -12.67
N ALA A 170 2.33 18.01 -11.43
CA ALA A 170 2.41 19.12 -10.48
C ALA A 170 3.16 18.77 -9.18
N GLN A 171 3.35 17.49 -8.87
CA GLN A 171 3.89 17.04 -7.58
C GLN A 171 5.24 16.30 -7.74
N PRO A 172 6.15 16.42 -6.76
CA PRO A 172 7.36 15.60 -6.69
C PRO A 172 7.03 14.10 -6.65
N ASN A 173 7.93 13.28 -7.18
CA ASN A 173 7.69 11.84 -7.42
C ASN A 173 7.17 11.05 -6.20
N VAL A 174 7.73 11.30 -5.01
CA VAL A 174 7.35 10.62 -3.75
C VAL A 174 6.05 11.14 -3.13
N TYR A 175 5.60 12.33 -3.54
CA TYR A 175 4.37 12.95 -3.05
C TYR A 175 3.22 12.88 -4.06
N ARG A 176 3.46 12.34 -5.25
CA ARG A 176 2.49 12.37 -6.34
C ARG A 176 1.20 11.64 -5.97
N SER A 177 0.06 12.30 -6.18
CA SER A 177 -1.26 11.73 -5.95
C SER A 177 -1.71 10.86 -7.12
N PRO A 178 -2.66 9.93 -6.90
CA PRO A 178 -3.16 9.06 -7.95
C PRO A 178 -3.68 9.82 -9.18
N GLU A 179 -4.30 10.99 -8.99
CA GLU A 179 -4.85 11.79 -10.08
C GLU A 179 -3.75 12.30 -11.03
N VAL A 180 -2.68 12.83 -10.46
CA VAL A 180 -1.51 13.31 -11.21
C VAL A 180 -0.77 12.13 -11.86
N MET A 181 -0.68 10.99 -11.17
CA MET A 181 -0.08 9.77 -11.71
C MET A 181 -0.83 9.19 -12.92
N LEU A 182 -2.16 9.23 -12.87
CA LEU A 182 -3.05 8.71 -13.91
C LEU A 182 -3.32 9.71 -15.03
N LYS A 183 -2.76 10.93 -14.95
CA LYS A 183 -3.01 12.02 -15.91
C LYS A 183 -4.49 12.35 -16.07
N ILE A 184 -5.27 12.18 -15.01
CA ILE A 184 -6.67 12.59 -14.95
C ILE A 184 -6.77 14.01 -14.42
N ASP A 185 -7.90 14.66 -14.72
CA ASP A 185 -8.16 16.03 -14.30
C ASP A 185 -8.08 16.17 -12.76
N TRP A 186 -7.23 17.08 -12.32
CA TRP A 186 -6.99 17.39 -10.92
C TRP A 186 -7.14 18.88 -10.63
N SER A 187 -7.31 19.19 -9.34
CA SER A 187 -7.50 20.52 -8.74
C SER A 187 -6.81 20.51 -7.35
N TYR A 188 -7.11 21.47 -6.46
CA TYR A 188 -6.42 21.69 -5.18
C TYR A 188 -6.38 20.47 -4.23
N GLN A 189 -7.21 19.45 -4.45
CA GLN A 189 -7.19 18.22 -3.65
C GLN A 189 -5.85 17.49 -3.71
N VAL A 190 -5.08 17.65 -4.78
CA VAL A 190 -3.73 17.05 -4.90
C VAL A 190 -2.74 17.69 -3.93
N ASP A 191 -2.95 18.95 -3.55
CA ASP A 191 -2.12 19.61 -2.54
C ASP A 191 -2.44 19.10 -1.13
N ILE A 192 -3.72 18.80 -0.85
CA ILE A 192 -4.14 18.14 0.40
C ILE A 192 -3.47 16.76 0.52
N TRP A 193 -3.39 16.02 -0.59
CA TRP A 193 -2.63 14.76 -0.64
C TRP A 193 -1.16 14.98 -0.29
N ASN A 194 -0.48 15.93 -0.93
CA ASN A 194 0.93 16.25 -0.62
C ASN A 194 1.13 16.58 0.86
N VAL A 195 0.26 17.40 1.45
CA VAL A 195 0.31 17.75 2.87
C VAL A 195 0.20 16.48 3.73
N GLY A 196 -0.74 15.58 3.43
CA GLY A 196 -0.87 14.31 4.14
C GLY A 196 0.39 13.45 4.08
N VAL A 197 1.00 13.32 2.90
CA VAL A 197 2.25 12.56 2.73
C VAL A 197 3.42 13.24 3.45
N MET A 198 3.54 14.57 3.37
CA MET A 198 4.60 15.32 4.07
C MET A 198 4.48 15.23 5.59
N VAL A 199 3.25 15.26 6.13
CA VAL A 199 3.00 15.08 7.56
C VAL A 199 3.52 13.72 8.02
N TRP A 200 3.29 12.66 7.24
CA TRP A 200 3.86 11.34 7.52
C TRP A 200 5.40 11.38 7.58
N ASP A 201 6.04 11.99 6.59
CA ASP A 201 7.50 12.04 6.53
C ASP A 201 8.11 12.78 7.73
N LEU A 202 7.43 13.83 8.21
CA LEU A 202 7.80 14.57 9.41
C LEU A 202 7.65 13.73 10.68
N PHE A 203 6.59 12.92 10.80
CA PHE A 203 6.35 12.10 11.98
C PHE A 203 7.21 10.83 12.03
N GLU A 204 7.42 10.17 10.90
CA GLU A 204 8.06 8.85 10.82
C GLU A 204 9.53 8.90 10.36
N GLY A 205 10.01 10.06 9.91
CA GLY A 205 11.38 10.25 9.42
C GLY A 205 11.69 9.47 8.14
N LYS A 206 10.67 9.01 7.40
CA LYS A 206 10.79 8.20 6.18
C LYS A 206 9.63 8.48 5.23
N HIS A 207 9.87 8.37 3.92
CA HIS A 207 8.84 8.58 2.91
C HIS A 207 7.70 7.55 3.01
N LEU A 208 6.46 8.01 2.85
CA LEU A 208 5.29 7.12 2.77
C LEU A 208 5.35 6.26 1.49
N PHE A 209 5.73 6.88 0.37
CA PHE A 209 5.88 6.26 -0.94
C PHE A 209 7.27 6.52 -1.50
N TYR A 210 7.79 5.53 -2.22
CA TYR A 210 9.11 5.65 -2.88
C TYR A 210 8.95 5.56 -4.39
N GLY A 211 8.06 4.67 -4.85
CA GLY A 211 7.81 4.51 -6.27
C GLY A 211 9.01 4.05 -7.08
N ASN A 212 10.03 3.46 -6.44
CA ASN A 212 11.24 3.03 -7.12
C ASN A 212 10.99 1.72 -7.87
N ASP A 213 11.32 1.72 -9.17
CA ASP A 213 11.15 0.56 -10.03
C ASP A 213 12.23 -0.51 -9.74
N PRO A 214 11.84 -1.80 -9.66
CA PRO A 214 12.73 -2.96 -9.57
C PRO A 214 13.94 -3.00 -10.47
N ASP A 215 13.83 -2.40 -11.66
CA ASP A 215 14.82 -2.51 -12.71
C ASP A 215 16.07 -1.65 -12.44
N GLY A 216 16.08 -0.94 -11.30
CA GLY A 216 17.18 -0.09 -10.86
C GLY A 216 17.22 1.24 -11.60
N LYS A 217 16.22 1.57 -12.43
CA LYS A 217 16.17 2.82 -13.20
C LYS A 217 15.58 4.01 -12.44
N GLY A 218 15.31 3.84 -11.15
CA GLY A 218 14.74 4.88 -10.29
C GLY A 218 13.22 4.87 -10.29
N TYR A 219 12.60 6.03 -10.11
CA TYR A 219 11.15 6.16 -9.94
C TYR A 219 10.34 5.70 -11.17
N SER A 220 9.25 4.96 -10.95
CA SER A 220 8.20 4.74 -11.94
C SER A 220 6.79 4.88 -11.36
N THR A 221 5.90 5.45 -12.17
CA THR A 221 4.48 5.61 -11.82
C THR A 221 3.80 4.27 -11.52
N ARG A 222 4.21 3.20 -12.21
CA ARG A 222 3.69 1.84 -11.97
C ARG A 222 4.06 1.33 -10.58
N ALA A 223 5.31 1.53 -10.16
CA ALA A 223 5.77 1.08 -8.85
C ALA A 223 5.09 1.89 -7.73
N HIS A 224 4.95 3.21 -7.90
CA HIS A 224 4.23 4.04 -6.94
C HIS A 224 2.74 3.65 -6.91
N LEU A 225 2.07 3.41 -8.05
CA LEU A 225 0.67 2.95 -8.04
C LEU A 225 0.51 1.62 -7.30
N ALA A 226 1.50 0.72 -7.40
CA ALA A 226 1.50 -0.55 -6.68
C ALA A 226 1.50 -0.36 -5.15
N GLU A 227 2.16 0.69 -4.65
CA GLU A 227 2.18 1.05 -3.22
C GLU A 227 0.81 1.60 -2.75
N VAL A 228 -0.04 2.07 -3.66
CA VAL A 228 -1.37 2.63 -3.36
C VAL A 228 -2.51 1.62 -3.60
N VAL A 229 -2.22 0.40 -4.06
CA VAL A 229 -3.24 -0.60 -4.50
C VAL A 229 -4.32 -0.91 -3.46
N ILE A 230 -4.00 -0.86 -2.17
CA ILE A 230 -4.94 -1.20 -1.09
C ILE A 230 -5.92 -0.05 -0.73
N TRP A 231 -5.66 1.16 -1.23
CA TRP A 231 -6.54 2.32 -0.99
C TRP A 231 -7.87 2.18 -1.73
N ALA A 232 -7.83 1.78 -3.00
CA ALA A 232 -9.03 1.56 -3.80
C ALA A 232 -10.02 0.58 -3.14
N PRO A 233 -9.61 -0.63 -2.73
CA PRO A 233 -10.52 -1.54 -2.06
C PRO A 233 -10.95 -1.05 -0.67
N ALA A 234 -10.09 -0.34 0.08
CA ALA A 234 -10.50 0.25 1.36
C ALA A 234 -11.67 1.24 1.18
N VAL A 235 -11.57 2.14 0.20
CA VAL A 235 -12.65 3.08 -0.14
C VAL A 235 -13.91 2.34 -0.59
N LEU A 236 -13.76 1.33 -1.45
CA LEU A 236 -14.90 0.55 -1.96
C LEU A 236 -15.61 -0.24 -0.84
N VAL A 237 -14.87 -0.81 0.11
CA VAL A 237 -15.45 -1.52 1.27
C VAL A 237 -16.28 -0.55 2.11
N ILE A 238 -15.74 0.63 2.45
CA ILE A 238 -16.47 1.62 3.25
C ILE A 238 -17.70 2.12 2.51
N PHE A 239 -17.56 2.42 1.21
CA PHE A 239 -18.67 2.82 0.38
C PHE A 239 -19.75 1.75 0.30
N SER A 240 -19.38 0.47 0.12
CA SER A 240 -20.31 -0.67 0.14
C SER A 240 -21.10 -0.75 1.46
N VAL A 241 -20.43 -0.61 2.61
CA VAL A 241 -21.08 -0.66 3.93
C VAL A 241 -22.02 0.53 4.13
N VAL A 242 -21.60 1.74 3.74
CA VAL A 242 -22.46 2.94 3.82
C VAL A 242 -23.68 2.78 2.91
N MET A 243 -23.52 2.29 1.68
CA MET A 243 -24.64 2.02 0.78
C MET A 243 -25.59 0.97 1.34
N THR A 244 -25.05 -0.08 1.98
CA THR A 244 -25.84 -1.10 2.68
C THR A 244 -26.70 -0.48 3.78
N SER A 245 -26.20 0.54 4.50
CA SER A 245 -26.98 1.24 5.54
C SER A 245 -28.20 2.01 5.02
N LEU A 246 -28.25 2.30 3.72
CA LEU A 246 -29.34 3.04 3.06
C LEU A 246 -30.33 2.11 2.35
N CYS A 247 -30.04 0.81 2.31
CA CYS A 247 -30.85 -0.16 1.58
C CYS A 247 -32.19 -0.42 2.29
N THR A 248 -33.25 -0.45 1.50
CA THR A 248 -34.63 -0.76 1.93
C THR A 248 -35.25 -1.89 1.11
N LYS A 249 -34.72 -2.15 -0.09
CA LYS A 249 -35.20 -3.21 -1.00
C LYS A 249 -34.12 -4.26 -1.22
N TYR A 250 -34.51 -5.53 -1.37
CA TYR A 250 -33.57 -6.65 -1.53
C TYR A 250 -32.52 -6.44 -2.63
N TYR A 251 -32.92 -5.95 -3.81
CA TYR A 251 -31.97 -5.73 -4.91
C TYR A 251 -30.87 -4.71 -4.54
N GLN A 252 -31.16 -3.76 -3.65
CA GLN A 252 -30.18 -2.77 -3.18
C GLN A 252 -29.13 -3.45 -2.30
N PHE A 253 -29.55 -4.33 -1.40
CA PHE A 253 -28.63 -5.17 -0.61
C PHE A 253 -27.77 -6.07 -1.52
N PHE A 254 -28.38 -6.67 -2.53
CA PHE A 254 -27.66 -7.51 -3.49
C PHE A 254 -26.58 -6.73 -4.24
N LEU A 255 -26.87 -5.51 -4.71
CA LEU A 255 -25.90 -4.65 -5.39
C LEU A 255 -24.82 -4.12 -4.43
N ALA A 256 -25.22 -3.57 -3.28
CA ALA A 256 -24.32 -2.90 -2.34
C ALA A 256 -23.43 -3.88 -1.58
N GLN A 257 -24.00 -4.93 -1.00
CA GLN A 257 -23.28 -5.89 -0.16
C GLN A 257 -22.80 -7.09 -0.97
N GLY A 258 -23.66 -7.65 -1.84
CA GLY A 258 -23.32 -8.84 -2.63
C GLY A 258 -22.25 -8.55 -3.68
N ILE A 259 -22.56 -7.66 -4.64
CA ILE A 259 -21.66 -7.36 -5.76
C ILE A 259 -20.54 -6.43 -5.34
N LEU A 260 -20.86 -5.22 -4.88
CA LEU A 260 -19.85 -4.21 -4.59
C LEU A 260 -18.99 -4.60 -3.37
N GLY A 261 -19.63 -5.10 -2.31
CA GLY A 261 -18.94 -5.69 -1.16
C GLY A 261 -18.05 -6.86 -1.58
N GLY A 262 -18.57 -7.81 -2.38
CA GLY A 262 -17.79 -8.94 -2.89
C GLY A 262 -16.55 -8.53 -3.70
N ILE A 263 -16.69 -7.59 -4.64
CA ILE A 263 -15.57 -7.05 -5.43
C ILE A 263 -14.52 -6.41 -4.51
N SER A 264 -14.96 -5.57 -3.58
CA SER A 264 -14.07 -4.86 -2.66
C SER A 264 -13.30 -5.81 -1.72
N MET A 265 -13.96 -6.86 -1.21
CA MET A 265 -13.33 -7.91 -0.41
C MET A 265 -12.34 -8.73 -1.24
N GLY A 266 -12.67 -9.07 -2.48
CA GLY A 266 -11.78 -9.78 -3.40
C GLY A 266 -10.52 -8.99 -3.72
N MET A 267 -10.66 -7.70 -3.99
CA MET A 267 -9.54 -6.77 -4.21
C MET A 267 -8.67 -6.57 -2.96
N SER A 268 -9.25 -6.70 -1.76
CA SER A 268 -8.52 -6.59 -0.48
C SER A 268 -7.72 -7.85 -0.15
N LEU A 269 -8.31 -9.02 -0.37
CA LEU A 269 -7.80 -10.30 0.13
C LEU A 269 -6.50 -10.74 -0.57
N ALA A 270 -6.44 -10.61 -1.89
CA ALA A 270 -5.30 -11.09 -2.67
C ALA A 270 -3.98 -10.33 -2.37
N PRO A 271 -3.96 -8.97 -2.32
CA PRO A 271 -2.78 -8.21 -1.90
C PRO A 271 -2.35 -8.53 -0.48
N ALA A 272 -3.29 -8.62 0.47
CA ALA A 272 -3.00 -8.94 1.86
C ALA A 272 -2.29 -10.31 2.01
N LEU A 273 -2.83 -11.36 1.38
CA LEU A 273 -2.24 -12.70 1.46
C LEU A 273 -0.92 -12.81 0.71
N SER A 274 -0.83 -12.19 -0.47
CA SER A 274 0.40 -12.24 -1.27
C SER A 274 1.56 -11.51 -0.60
N SER A 275 1.30 -10.35 0.04
CA SER A 275 2.30 -9.64 0.83
C SER A 275 2.80 -10.50 1.99
N THR A 276 1.89 -11.06 2.82
CA THR A 276 2.27 -11.95 3.92
C THR A 276 3.15 -13.11 3.44
N ALA A 277 2.77 -13.77 2.34
CA ALA A 277 3.53 -14.90 1.81
C ALA A 277 4.92 -14.51 1.26
N GLN A 278 5.11 -13.26 0.84
CA GLN A 278 6.40 -12.73 0.42
C GLN A 278 7.30 -12.43 1.62
N TYR A 279 6.77 -11.87 2.71
CA TYR A 279 7.56 -11.59 3.92
C TYR A 279 8.02 -12.86 4.64
N PHE A 280 7.14 -13.87 4.74
CA PHE A 280 7.43 -15.09 5.49
C PHE A 280 7.71 -16.28 4.56
N GLN A 281 8.93 -16.81 4.62
CA GLN A 281 9.31 -18.04 3.91
C GLN A 281 9.32 -19.27 4.84
N LYS A 282 9.96 -19.19 6.01
CA LYS A 282 10.11 -20.33 6.94
C LYS A 282 8.86 -20.62 7.78
N LYS A 283 8.11 -19.58 8.15
CA LYS A 283 6.87 -19.66 8.94
C LYS A 283 5.65 -19.20 8.12
N ARG A 284 5.60 -19.61 6.85
CA ARG A 284 4.64 -19.06 5.89
C ARG A 284 3.21 -19.45 6.24
N ALA A 285 2.97 -20.72 6.59
CA ALA A 285 1.62 -21.20 6.88
C ALA A 285 1.09 -20.55 8.17
N ALA A 286 1.92 -20.41 9.21
CA ALA A 286 1.53 -19.69 10.42
C ALA A 286 1.19 -18.21 10.14
N ALA A 287 2.03 -17.51 9.37
CA ALA A 287 1.82 -16.10 9.06
C ALA A 287 0.51 -15.88 8.26
N MET A 288 0.27 -16.70 7.23
CA MET A 288 -0.97 -16.64 6.47
C MET A 288 -2.19 -17.04 7.33
N GLY A 289 -2.04 -18.04 8.20
CA GLY A 289 -3.07 -18.44 9.16
C GLY A 289 -3.47 -17.29 10.09
N ILE A 290 -2.51 -16.52 10.61
CA ILE A 290 -2.77 -15.31 11.42
C ILE A 290 -3.53 -14.25 10.59
N THR A 291 -3.08 -13.96 9.37
CA THR A 291 -3.74 -12.98 8.49
C THR A 291 -5.21 -13.36 8.26
N ILE A 292 -5.49 -14.63 8.02
CA ILE A 292 -6.85 -15.12 7.75
C ILE A 292 -7.68 -15.24 9.04
N ALA A 293 -7.07 -15.50 10.19
CA ALA A 293 -7.76 -15.61 11.48
C ALA A 293 -8.53 -14.34 11.86
N GLY A 294 -8.13 -13.16 11.36
CA GLY A 294 -8.89 -11.91 11.54
C GLY A 294 -10.35 -12.01 11.08
N SER A 295 -10.65 -12.79 10.04
CA SER A 295 -12.03 -12.97 9.57
C SER A 295 -12.90 -13.76 10.56
N SER A 296 -12.30 -14.70 11.31
CA SER A 296 -12.99 -15.44 12.37
C SER A 296 -13.35 -14.52 13.53
N LEU A 297 -12.42 -13.64 13.92
CA LEU A 297 -12.69 -12.65 14.98
C LEU A 297 -13.81 -11.69 14.56
N GLY A 298 -13.78 -11.19 13.32
CA GLY A 298 -14.88 -10.38 12.76
C GLY A 298 -16.22 -11.12 12.75
N GLY A 299 -16.22 -12.43 12.44
CA GLY A 299 -17.40 -13.28 12.48
C GLY A 299 -17.97 -13.57 13.88
N VAL A 300 -17.23 -13.24 14.94
CA VAL A 300 -17.74 -13.23 16.33
C VAL A 300 -18.24 -11.84 16.69
N ILE A 301 -17.41 -10.81 16.48
CA ILE A 301 -17.66 -9.45 16.96
C ILE A 301 -18.84 -8.81 16.22
N PHE A 302 -18.84 -8.81 14.88
CA PHE A 302 -19.80 -8.03 14.10
C PHE A 302 -21.24 -8.55 14.21
N PRO A 303 -21.54 -9.87 14.12
CA PRO A 303 -22.91 -10.34 14.27
C PRO A 303 -23.50 -10.04 15.64
N ILE A 304 -22.74 -10.27 16.72
CA ILE A 304 -23.20 -10.01 18.10
C ILE A 304 -23.42 -8.50 18.31
N ALA A 305 -22.48 -7.67 17.86
CA ALA A 305 -22.63 -6.22 17.99
C ALA A 305 -23.83 -5.71 17.18
N LEU A 306 -24.01 -6.19 15.94
CA LEU A 306 -25.16 -5.81 15.11
C LEU A 306 -26.47 -6.24 15.74
N ASP A 307 -26.58 -7.48 16.23
CA ASP A 307 -27.79 -7.98 16.89
C ASP A 307 -28.22 -7.06 18.04
N HIS A 308 -27.30 -6.77 18.97
CA HIS A 308 -27.57 -5.83 20.08
C HIS A 308 -27.92 -4.42 19.61
N MET A 309 -27.26 -3.90 18.57
CA MET A 309 -27.54 -2.56 18.05
C MET A 309 -28.86 -2.49 17.29
N LEU A 310 -29.28 -3.56 16.61
CA LEU A 310 -30.52 -3.62 15.83
C LEU A 310 -31.75 -3.58 16.74
N TYR A 311 -31.70 -4.24 17.89
CA TYR A 311 -32.77 -4.24 18.88
C TYR A 311 -32.69 -3.07 19.88
N SER A 312 -31.71 -2.18 19.70
CA SER A 312 -31.61 -0.92 20.46
C SER A 312 -32.33 0.24 19.74
N SER A 313 -32.30 1.44 20.33
CA SER A 313 -32.88 2.66 19.73
C SER A 313 -32.18 3.16 18.45
N LEU A 314 -31.02 2.59 18.07
CA LEU A 314 -30.24 2.99 16.89
C LEU A 314 -30.89 2.59 15.56
N GLY A 315 -31.55 1.43 15.51
CA GLY A 315 -32.10 0.86 14.28
C GLY A 315 -31.06 0.43 13.25
N PHE A 316 -31.52 -0.13 12.14
CA PHE A 316 -30.68 -0.77 11.11
C PHE A 316 -29.61 0.16 10.50
N ALA A 317 -30.01 1.36 10.05
CA ALA A 317 -29.11 2.25 9.33
C ALA A 317 -27.91 2.69 10.20
N TRP A 318 -28.14 3.07 11.46
CA TRP A 318 -27.06 3.47 12.34
C TRP A 318 -26.22 2.30 12.83
N ALA A 319 -26.81 1.13 13.08
CA ALA A 319 -26.06 -0.08 13.43
C ALA A 319 -25.01 -0.42 12.34
N VAL A 320 -25.40 -0.40 11.06
CA VAL A 320 -24.50 -0.66 9.94
C VAL A 320 -23.44 0.45 9.79
N ARG A 321 -23.78 1.72 10.03
CA ARG A 321 -22.80 2.83 9.99
C ARG A 321 -21.76 2.73 11.09
N VAL A 322 -22.14 2.34 12.31
CA VAL A 322 -21.20 2.09 13.42
C VAL A 322 -20.20 1.01 13.03
N VAL A 323 -20.68 -0.10 12.44
CA VAL A 323 -19.80 -1.13 11.86
C VAL A 323 -18.88 -0.54 10.79
N GLY A 324 -19.41 0.32 9.91
CA GLY A 324 -18.62 1.04 8.91
C GLY A 324 -17.49 1.88 9.51
N PHE A 325 -17.72 2.59 10.61
CA PHE A 325 -16.67 3.36 11.31
C PHE A 325 -15.59 2.45 11.92
N VAL A 326 -15.97 1.30 12.47
CA VAL A 326 -15.01 0.30 12.97
C VAL A 326 -14.17 -0.24 11.81
N ILE A 327 -14.79 -0.60 10.70
CA ILE A 327 -14.09 -1.08 9.50
C ILE A 327 -13.15 0.01 8.95
N LEU A 328 -13.56 1.28 8.97
CA LEU A 328 -12.71 2.41 8.55
C LEU A 328 -11.45 2.50 9.41
N GLY A 329 -11.57 2.37 10.73
CA GLY A 329 -10.42 2.33 11.64
C GLY A 329 -9.48 1.19 11.31
N VAL A 330 -9.99 -0.04 11.19
CA VAL A 330 -9.18 -1.23 10.88
C VAL A 330 -8.54 -1.14 9.50
N MET A 331 -9.27 -0.67 8.49
CA MET A 331 -8.75 -0.50 7.13
C MET A 331 -7.68 0.59 7.05
N SER A 332 -7.80 1.66 7.84
CA SER A 332 -6.78 2.71 7.90
C SER A 332 -5.42 2.13 8.34
N PHE A 333 -5.41 1.24 9.35
CA PHE A 333 -4.18 0.52 9.73
C PHE A 333 -3.67 -0.43 8.64
N ALA A 334 -4.57 -1.14 7.96
CA ALA A 334 -4.20 -2.05 6.88
C ALA A 334 -3.57 -1.30 5.68
N VAL A 335 -4.12 -0.13 5.34
CA VAL A 335 -3.63 0.72 4.24
C VAL A 335 -2.21 1.23 4.53
N LEU A 336 -1.93 1.61 5.77
CA LEU A 336 -0.60 2.08 6.17
C LEU A 336 0.43 0.94 6.33
N GLY A 337 -0.03 -0.24 6.76
CA GLY A 337 0.82 -1.38 7.11
C GLY A 337 1.16 -2.34 5.96
N ILE A 338 0.26 -2.53 4.99
CA ILE A 338 0.46 -3.52 3.91
C ILE A 338 1.34 -2.92 2.81
N ARG A 339 2.58 -3.37 2.75
CA ARG A 339 3.54 -3.01 1.70
C ARG A 339 3.96 -4.23 0.89
N ALA A 340 4.32 -4.05 -0.37
CA ALA A 340 4.90 -5.12 -1.18
C ALA A 340 6.37 -5.31 -0.80
N ARG A 341 6.81 -6.56 -0.55
CA ARG A 341 8.24 -6.84 -0.24
C ARG A 341 9.09 -6.93 -1.50
N LEU A 342 8.57 -7.62 -2.51
CA LEU A 342 9.31 -7.90 -3.74
C LEU A 342 8.97 -6.88 -4.81
N PRO A 343 9.95 -6.49 -5.63
CA PRO A 343 9.74 -5.40 -6.54
C PRO A 343 8.85 -5.88 -7.73
N PRO A 344 7.93 -5.04 -8.23
CA PRO A 344 6.94 -5.40 -9.25
C PRO A 344 7.54 -5.80 -10.62
N LYS A 345 7.63 -7.11 -10.89
CA LYS A 345 7.95 -7.63 -12.23
C LYS A 345 6.72 -7.59 -13.15
N ARG A 346 6.90 -7.36 -14.46
CA ARG A 346 5.80 -7.48 -15.45
C ARG A 346 5.35 -8.93 -15.49
N GLN A 347 4.16 -9.22 -14.97
CA GLN A 347 3.56 -10.56 -15.00
C GLN A 347 2.32 -10.55 -15.89
N ARG A 348 2.03 -11.69 -16.52
CA ARG A 348 0.73 -11.90 -17.19
C ARG A 348 -0.36 -11.90 -16.12
N PHE A 349 -1.46 -11.21 -16.41
CA PHE A 349 -2.64 -11.13 -15.54
C PHE A 349 -3.18 -12.53 -15.21
N LEU A 350 -3.22 -13.42 -16.21
CA LEU A 350 -3.56 -14.84 -16.05
C LEU A 350 -2.40 -15.71 -16.51
N LYS A 351 -2.09 -16.74 -15.71
CA LYS A 351 -1.11 -17.77 -16.05
C LYS A 351 -1.80 -19.11 -16.28
N LEU A 352 -2.42 -19.25 -17.44
CA LEU A 352 -3.13 -20.48 -17.83
C LEU A 352 -2.23 -21.73 -17.82
N GLU A 353 -0.92 -21.56 -18.02
CA GLU A 353 0.07 -22.63 -17.88
C GLU A 353 0.09 -23.27 -16.49
N ALA A 354 -0.35 -22.55 -15.44
CA ALA A 354 -0.46 -23.12 -14.10
C ALA A 354 -1.44 -24.31 -14.08
N PHE A 355 -2.52 -24.26 -14.86
CA PHE A 355 -3.51 -25.34 -14.98
C PHE A 355 -3.00 -26.55 -15.75
N LYS A 356 -1.80 -26.49 -16.35
CA LYS A 356 -1.14 -27.67 -16.91
C LYS A 356 -0.31 -28.43 -15.87
N LYS A 357 -0.05 -27.84 -14.70
CA LYS A 357 0.74 -28.49 -13.64
C LYS A 357 -0.16 -29.47 -12.85
N PRO A 358 0.13 -30.78 -12.86
CA PRO A 358 -0.72 -31.78 -12.20
C PRO A 358 -0.94 -31.51 -10.71
N LYS A 359 0.12 -31.07 -10.00
CA LYS A 359 0.04 -30.69 -8.58
C LYS A 359 -0.95 -29.56 -8.35
N TYR A 360 -0.93 -28.51 -9.19
CA TYR A 360 -1.83 -27.37 -9.02
C TYR A 360 -3.28 -27.76 -9.26
N VAL A 361 -3.55 -28.51 -10.34
CA VAL A 361 -4.90 -29.00 -10.67
C VAL A 361 -5.44 -29.92 -9.57
N ALA A 362 -4.62 -30.85 -9.08
CA ALA A 362 -5.02 -31.74 -7.98
C ALA A 362 -5.34 -30.95 -6.70
N THR A 363 -4.52 -29.96 -6.35
CA THR A 363 -4.77 -29.06 -5.20
C THR A 363 -6.08 -28.29 -5.39
N LEU A 364 -6.31 -27.69 -6.56
CA LEU A 364 -7.53 -26.93 -6.85
C LEU A 364 -8.78 -27.81 -6.80
N THR A 365 -8.70 -29.03 -7.33
CA THR A 365 -9.80 -29.99 -7.31
C THR A 365 -10.14 -30.38 -5.87
N ALA A 366 -9.12 -30.70 -5.05
CA ALA A 366 -9.32 -31.03 -3.65
C ALA A 366 -10.00 -29.89 -2.88
N VAL A 367 -9.47 -28.66 -2.98
CA VAL A 367 -10.03 -27.51 -2.24
C VAL A 367 -11.39 -27.08 -2.78
N PHE A 368 -11.68 -27.31 -4.07
CA PHE A 368 -13.02 -27.08 -4.64
C PHE A 368 -14.07 -27.93 -3.92
N PHE A 369 -13.89 -29.25 -3.87
CA PHE A 369 -14.82 -30.14 -3.18
C PHE A 369 -14.90 -29.86 -1.68
N LEU A 370 -13.77 -29.55 -1.03
CA LEU A 370 -13.82 -29.11 0.37
C LEU A 370 -14.72 -27.87 0.56
N ASN A 371 -14.65 -26.89 -0.34
CA ASN A 371 -15.42 -25.65 -0.23
C ASN A 371 -16.91 -25.82 -0.57
N VAL A 372 -17.30 -26.85 -1.33
CA VAL A 372 -18.71 -27.17 -1.57
C VAL A 372 -19.42 -27.54 -0.25
N GLY A 373 -18.77 -28.32 0.61
CA GLY A 373 -19.37 -28.79 1.88
C GLY A 373 -19.09 -27.89 3.09
N ILE A 374 -17.99 -27.15 3.12
CA ILE A 374 -17.51 -26.50 4.36
C ILE A 374 -18.49 -25.49 4.99
N PHE A 375 -19.31 -24.82 4.18
CA PHE A 375 -20.25 -23.80 4.68
C PHE A 375 -21.57 -24.36 5.18
N THR A 376 -21.86 -25.65 4.97
CA THR A 376 -23.13 -26.26 5.38
C THR A 376 -23.40 -26.09 6.88
N PRO A 377 -22.46 -26.45 7.78
CA PRO A 377 -22.73 -26.30 9.21
C PRO A 377 -22.65 -24.84 9.68
N PHE A 378 -22.11 -23.91 8.89
CA PHE A 378 -22.17 -22.47 9.23
C PHE A 378 -23.58 -21.89 8.99
N PHE A 379 -24.29 -22.38 7.97
CA PHE A 379 -25.63 -21.87 7.64
C PHE A 379 -26.77 -22.66 8.31
N TYR A 380 -26.66 -23.98 8.37
CA TYR A 380 -27.78 -24.84 8.75
C TYR A 380 -27.74 -25.32 10.21
N LEU A 381 -26.62 -25.17 10.92
CA LEU A 381 -26.52 -25.65 12.31
C LEU A 381 -27.45 -24.91 13.29
N PRO A 382 -27.65 -23.57 13.20
CA PRO A 382 -28.66 -22.89 14.02
C PRO A 382 -30.08 -23.43 13.77
N LEU A 383 -30.47 -23.56 12.49
CA LEU A 383 -31.77 -24.10 12.10
C LEU A 383 -31.97 -25.54 12.62
N TYR A 384 -30.93 -26.35 12.53
CA TYR A 384 -30.93 -27.71 13.06
C TYR A 384 -31.06 -27.74 14.59
N GLY A 385 -30.40 -26.83 15.30
CA GLY A 385 -30.55 -26.66 16.74
C GLY A 385 -31.99 -26.32 17.12
N GLU A 386 -32.59 -25.33 16.46
CA GLU A 386 -33.98 -24.93 16.69
C GLU A 386 -34.97 -26.07 16.37
N PHE A 387 -34.74 -26.81 15.29
CA PHE A 387 -35.54 -27.98 14.93
C PHE A 387 -35.56 -29.05 16.04
N HIS A 388 -34.47 -29.17 16.80
CA HIS A 388 -34.36 -30.06 17.96
C HIS A 388 -34.67 -29.40 19.31
N GLY A 389 -35.27 -28.21 19.31
CA GLY A 389 -35.76 -27.53 20.52
C GLY A 389 -34.75 -26.62 21.21
N MET A 390 -33.62 -26.28 20.56
CA MET A 390 -32.72 -25.22 21.05
C MET A 390 -33.41 -23.86 20.97
N SER A 391 -33.20 -22.99 21.97
CA SER A 391 -33.73 -21.63 21.91
C SER A 391 -33.05 -20.82 20.79
N SER A 392 -33.77 -19.92 20.13
CA SER A 392 -33.24 -19.08 19.04
C SER A 392 -32.04 -18.25 19.46
N SER A 393 -32.02 -17.76 20.70
CA SER A 393 -30.86 -17.04 21.25
C SER A 393 -29.62 -17.92 21.33
N LEU A 394 -29.75 -19.17 21.80
CA LEU A 394 -28.62 -20.09 21.88
C LEU A 394 -28.17 -20.58 20.49
N ALA A 395 -29.13 -20.82 19.58
CA ALA A 395 -28.86 -21.22 18.21
C ALA A 395 -28.08 -20.14 17.44
N PHE A 396 -28.40 -18.86 17.65
CA PHE A 396 -27.65 -17.72 17.10
C PHE A 396 -26.17 -17.75 17.52
N TYR A 397 -25.88 -18.03 18.79
CA TYR A 397 -24.49 -18.10 19.28
C TYR A 397 -23.69 -19.28 18.72
N LEU A 398 -24.31 -20.30 18.11
CA LEU A 398 -23.57 -21.41 17.51
C LEU A 398 -22.60 -20.95 16.41
N ILE A 399 -22.98 -19.95 15.61
CA ILE A 399 -22.13 -19.37 14.57
C ILE A 399 -20.93 -18.65 15.22
N ALA A 400 -21.18 -17.90 16.30
CA ALA A 400 -20.11 -17.22 17.03
C ALA A 400 -19.14 -18.23 17.67
N ILE A 401 -19.64 -19.35 18.22
CA ILE A 401 -18.82 -20.42 18.78
C ILE A 401 -17.97 -21.10 17.68
N GLN A 402 -18.55 -21.36 16.51
CA GLN A 402 -17.80 -21.89 15.36
C GLN A 402 -16.68 -20.93 14.95
N ASN A 403 -16.97 -19.63 14.81
CA ASN A 403 -15.98 -18.63 14.44
C ASN A 403 -14.89 -18.46 15.49
N ALA A 404 -15.23 -18.42 16.78
CA ALA A 404 -14.27 -18.35 17.87
C ALA A 404 -13.31 -19.56 17.87
N SER A 405 -13.85 -20.76 17.66
CA SER A 405 -13.03 -21.99 17.57
C SER A 405 -12.20 -22.02 16.28
N SER A 406 -12.74 -21.49 15.17
CA SER A 406 -12.07 -21.36 13.88
C SER A 406 -10.88 -20.42 13.92
N PHE A 407 -10.89 -19.40 14.77
CA PHE A 407 -9.72 -18.54 15.00
C PHE A 407 -8.50 -19.37 15.42
N PHE A 408 -8.65 -20.23 16.44
CA PHE A 408 -7.59 -21.14 16.89
C PHE A 408 -7.30 -22.23 15.85
N GLY A 409 -8.34 -22.68 15.16
CA GLY A 409 -8.26 -23.61 14.03
C GLY A 409 -7.40 -23.11 12.86
N ARG A 410 -7.33 -21.80 12.63
CA ARG A 410 -6.48 -21.21 11.58
C ARG A 410 -5.03 -21.06 12.05
N LEU A 411 -4.83 -20.82 13.34
CA LEU A 411 -3.52 -20.57 13.93
C LEU A 411 -2.73 -21.86 14.20
N VAL A 412 -3.32 -22.79 14.96
CA VAL A 412 -2.63 -23.98 15.47
C VAL A 412 -2.23 -24.92 14.33
N PRO A 413 -3.15 -25.37 13.45
CA PRO A 413 -2.81 -26.07 12.21
C PRO A 413 -1.80 -25.32 11.34
N GLY A 414 -1.85 -23.99 11.24
CA GLY A 414 -0.87 -23.19 10.48
C GLY A 414 0.56 -23.35 11.02
N VAL A 415 0.74 -23.29 12.35
CA VAL A 415 2.02 -23.50 13.02
C VAL A 415 2.52 -24.95 12.86
N ILE A 416 1.62 -25.93 12.95
CA ILE A 416 1.95 -27.34 12.74
C ILE A 416 2.31 -27.60 11.28
N ALA A 417 1.62 -26.98 10.33
CA ALA A 417 1.87 -27.08 8.89
C ALA A 417 3.27 -26.61 8.50
N ASP A 418 3.85 -25.62 9.18
CA ASP A 418 5.25 -25.23 8.95
C ASP A 418 6.24 -26.34 9.38
N LYS A 419 5.85 -27.25 10.27
CA LYS A 419 6.68 -28.39 10.69
C LYS A 419 6.47 -29.63 9.82
N ILE A 420 5.23 -29.97 9.49
CA ILE A 420 4.90 -31.22 8.79
C ILE A 420 4.61 -31.03 7.29
N GLY A 421 4.48 -29.79 6.83
CA GLY A 421 4.13 -29.41 5.46
C GLY A 421 2.64 -29.08 5.30
N PRO A 422 2.28 -28.11 4.42
CA PRO A 422 0.90 -27.64 4.27
C PRO A 422 -0.05 -28.70 3.71
N TYR A 423 0.41 -29.58 2.83
CA TYR A 423 -0.42 -30.65 2.26
C TYR A 423 -0.80 -31.73 3.28
N ASN A 424 0.15 -32.09 4.16
CA ASN A 424 -0.11 -33.04 5.24
C ASN A 424 -1.16 -32.49 6.17
N MET A 425 -0.96 -31.25 6.60
CA MET A 425 -1.90 -30.61 7.49
C MET A 425 -3.27 -30.43 6.82
N LEU A 426 -3.33 -29.99 5.56
CA LEU A 426 -4.58 -29.82 4.81
C LEU A 426 -5.36 -31.14 4.71
N SER A 427 -4.72 -32.23 4.34
CA SER A 427 -5.37 -33.55 4.26
C SER A 427 -5.86 -34.02 5.64
N THR A 428 -5.02 -33.91 6.67
CA THR A 428 -5.39 -34.31 8.04
C THR A 428 -6.59 -33.52 8.55
N VAL A 429 -6.58 -32.19 8.49
CA VAL A 429 -7.73 -31.39 8.97
C VAL A 429 -8.98 -31.63 8.14
N SER A 430 -8.84 -31.87 6.84
CA SER A 430 -9.98 -32.12 5.95
C SER A 430 -10.68 -33.44 6.27
N ILE A 431 -9.91 -34.53 6.44
CA ILE A 431 -10.46 -35.85 6.80
C ILE A 431 -11.11 -35.79 8.18
N ILE A 432 -10.46 -35.15 9.16
CA ILE A 432 -11.02 -35.00 10.51
C ILE A 432 -12.32 -34.18 10.46
N THR A 433 -12.34 -33.08 9.71
CA THR A 433 -13.55 -32.25 9.58
C THR A 433 -14.69 -33.05 8.95
N ALA A 434 -14.42 -33.83 7.90
CA ALA A 434 -15.43 -34.67 7.27
C ALA A 434 -15.99 -35.74 8.22
N ILE A 435 -15.13 -36.40 9.02
CA ILE A 435 -15.56 -37.34 10.06
C ILE A 435 -16.44 -36.64 11.09
N ILE A 436 -16.04 -35.46 11.56
CA ILE A 436 -16.86 -34.67 12.50
C ILE A 436 -18.20 -34.32 11.88
N THR A 437 -18.26 -33.98 10.59
CA THR A 437 -19.53 -33.73 9.88
C THR A 437 -20.40 -34.99 9.79
N PHE A 438 -19.83 -36.18 9.60
CA PHE A 438 -20.62 -37.42 9.72
C PHE A 438 -21.16 -37.63 11.14
N CYS A 439 -20.36 -37.31 12.16
CA CYS A 439 -20.79 -37.38 13.55
C CYS A 439 -21.88 -36.35 13.92
N TRP A 440 -22.19 -35.37 13.06
CA TRP A 440 -23.29 -34.43 13.28
C TRP A 440 -24.67 -35.12 13.27
N ILE A 441 -24.84 -36.17 12.48
CA ILE A 441 -26.13 -36.86 12.27
C ILE A 441 -26.84 -37.25 13.58
N PRO A 442 -26.20 -37.92 14.55
CA PRO A 442 -26.88 -38.31 15.80
C PRO A 442 -26.99 -37.19 16.85
N MET A 443 -26.43 -36.00 16.61
CA MET A 443 -26.32 -34.97 17.64
C MET A 443 -27.61 -34.18 17.76
N THR A 444 -28.49 -34.52 18.69
CA THR A 444 -29.81 -33.87 18.83
C THR A 444 -29.95 -33.04 20.10
N THR A 445 -28.98 -33.10 21.01
CA THR A 445 -29.02 -32.35 22.28
C THR A 445 -28.23 -31.05 22.19
N ASN A 446 -28.64 -30.03 22.93
CA ASN A 446 -27.93 -28.74 22.98
C ASN A 446 -26.43 -28.89 23.25
N ALA A 447 -26.06 -29.71 24.24
CA ALA A 447 -24.66 -29.97 24.58
C ALA A 447 -23.89 -30.62 23.42
N SER A 448 -24.48 -31.61 22.75
CA SER A 448 -23.83 -32.28 21.61
C SER A 448 -23.64 -31.34 20.40
N ILE A 449 -24.62 -30.48 20.13
CA ILE A 449 -24.58 -29.50 19.03
C ILE A 449 -23.54 -28.41 19.31
N ILE A 450 -23.43 -27.95 20.55
CA ILE A 450 -22.38 -27.00 20.96
C ILE A 450 -21.00 -27.65 20.85
N ALA A 451 -20.82 -28.88 21.34
CA ALA A 451 -19.56 -29.61 21.23
C ALA A 451 -19.13 -29.78 19.76
N PHE A 452 -20.09 -30.10 18.88
CA PHE A 452 -19.86 -30.14 17.43
C PHE A 452 -19.47 -28.78 16.87
N SER A 453 -20.16 -27.71 17.23
CA SER A 453 -19.84 -26.35 16.79
C SER A 453 -18.37 -25.98 17.10
N VAL A 454 -17.88 -26.31 18.31
CA VAL A 454 -16.50 -26.09 18.71
C VAL A 454 -15.52 -26.91 17.87
N LEU A 455 -15.72 -28.23 17.81
CA LEU A 455 -14.83 -29.14 17.08
C LEU A 455 -14.80 -28.83 15.58
N TYR A 456 -15.98 -28.67 14.99
CA TYR A 456 -16.13 -28.31 13.59
C TYR A 456 -15.47 -26.97 13.30
N GLY A 457 -15.71 -25.94 14.12
CA GLY A 457 -15.08 -24.62 13.99
C GLY A 457 -13.56 -24.71 13.96
N PHE A 458 -12.96 -25.45 14.89
CA PHE A 458 -11.51 -25.64 14.97
C PHE A 458 -10.94 -26.34 13.72
N PHE A 459 -11.46 -27.51 13.34
CA PHE A 459 -10.86 -28.26 12.22
C PHE A 459 -11.17 -27.64 10.85
N SER A 460 -12.39 -27.11 10.65
CA SER A 460 -12.75 -26.37 9.43
C SER A 460 -11.95 -25.07 9.28
N GLY A 461 -11.64 -24.39 10.40
CA GLY A 461 -10.70 -23.27 10.43
C GLY A 461 -9.32 -23.64 9.89
N GLY A 462 -8.85 -24.85 10.19
CA GLY A 462 -7.60 -25.39 9.63
C GLY A 462 -7.61 -25.45 8.11
N ILE A 463 -8.71 -25.93 7.51
CA ILE A 463 -8.87 -25.98 6.05
C ILE A 463 -8.73 -24.57 5.46
N ILE A 464 -9.45 -23.60 6.02
CA ILE A 464 -9.46 -22.21 5.54
C ILE A 464 -8.06 -21.57 5.68
N GLY A 465 -7.40 -21.77 6.83
CA GLY A 465 -6.08 -21.20 7.10
C GLY A 465 -4.96 -21.78 6.24
N ILE A 466 -5.02 -23.08 5.91
CA ILE A 466 -3.95 -23.78 5.19
C ILE A 466 -4.10 -23.68 3.67
N THR A 467 -5.33 -23.56 3.16
CA THR A 467 -5.62 -23.58 1.72
C THR A 467 -4.75 -22.58 0.92
N PRO A 468 -4.63 -21.30 1.32
CA PRO A 468 -3.77 -20.36 0.60
C PRO A 468 -2.28 -20.73 0.62
N ALA A 469 -1.79 -21.31 1.72
CA ALA A 469 -0.41 -21.79 1.81
C ALA A 469 -0.17 -23.02 0.93
N ALA A 470 -1.14 -23.94 0.83
CA ALA A 470 -1.07 -25.08 -0.08
C ALA A 470 -1.04 -24.64 -1.55
N ILE A 471 -1.87 -23.67 -1.92
CA ILE A 471 -1.88 -23.07 -3.27
C ILE A 471 -0.57 -22.32 -3.56
N ALA A 472 -0.06 -21.53 -2.60
CA ALA A 472 1.20 -20.81 -2.74
C ALA A 472 2.40 -21.74 -2.98
N ASN A 473 2.37 -22.96 -2.45
CA ASN A 473 3.43 -23.97 -2.65
C ASN A 473 3.47 -24.52 -4.09
N CYS A 474 2.43 -24.30 -4.91
CA CYS A 474 2.43 -24.65 -6.33
C CYS A 474 3.14 -23.61 -7.22
N ALA A 475 3.33 -22.39 -6.72
CA ALA A 475 4.03 -21.34 -7.46
C ALA A 475 5.52 -21.67 -7.52
N GLY A 476 6.11 -21.58 -8.72
CA GLY A 476 7.55 -21.84 -8.90
C GLY A 476 8.43 -20.71 -8.38
N HIS A 477 7.89 -19.49 -8.31
CA HIS A 477 8.61 -18.30 -7.89
C HIS A 477 7.76 -17.44 -6.93
N PRO A 478 8.33 -16.84 -5.86
CA PRO A 478 7.58 -16.06 -4.87
C PRO A 478 6.73 -14.91 -5.44
N GLN A 479 7.18 -14.30 -6.53
CA GLN A 479 6.45 -13.22 -7.20
C GLN A 479 5.15 -13.70 -7.88
N GLU A 480 4.99 -15.00 -8.13
CA GLU A 480 3.81 -15.58 -8.79
C GLU A 480 2.76 -16.06 -7.78
N ILE A 481 3.10 -16.09 -6.49
CA ILE A 481 2.21 -16.59 -5.42
C ILE A 481 0.85 -15.89 -5.45
N GLY A 482 0.83 -14.57 -5.63
CA GLY A 482 -0.41 -13.79 -5.70
C GLY A 482 -1.33 -14.25 -6.83
N THR A 483 -0.78 -14.46 -8.04
CA THR A 483 -1.55 -14.94 -9.20
C THR A 483 -2.09 -16.36 -8.97
N TYR A 484 -1.28 -17.26 -8.40
CA TYR A 484 -1.70 -18.63 -8.08
C TYR A 484 -2.83 -18.67 -7.05
N ILE A 485 -2.72 -17.86 -5.98
CA ILE A 485 -3.77 -17.74 -4.95
C ILE A 485 -5.04 -17.17 -5.58
N ALA A 486 -4.95 -16.08 -6.34
CA ALA A 486 -6.11 -15.44 -6.95
C ALA A 486 -6.85 -16.36 -7.92
N MET A 487 -6.14 -17.05 -8.83
CA MET A 487 -6.75 -18.03 -9.74
C MET A 487 -7.40 -19.20 -8.97
N GLY A 488 -6.77 -19.66 -7.89
CA GLY A 488 -7.33 -20.72 -7.05
C GLY A 488 -8.60 -20.29 -6.32
N MET A 489 -8.60 -19.08 -5.76
CA MET A 489 -9.77 -18.50 -5.10
C MET A 489 -10.94 -18.27 -6.07
N ALA A 490 -10.67 -17.90 -7.33
CA ALA A 490 -11.70 -17.79 -8.36
C ALA A 490 -12.36 -19.14 -8.70
N VAL A 491 -11.59 -20.24 -8.68
CA VAL A 491 -12.17 -21.59 -8.82
C VAL A 491 -12.99 -21.95 -7.58
N MET A 492 -12.48 -21.64 -6.39
CA MET A 492 -13.18 -21.90 -5.13
C MET A 492 -14.47 -21.10 -4.97
N SER A 493 -14.57 -19.89 -5.54
CA SER A 493 -15.78 -19.07 -5.41
C SER A 493 -17.01 -19.73 -6.05
N VAL A 494 -16.79 -20.52 -7.10
CA VAL A 494 -17.86 -21.33 -7.72
C VAL A 494 -18.36 -22.41 -6.74
N ALA A 495 -17.44 -23.12 -6.07
CA ALA A 495 -17.80 -24.11 -5.06
C ALA A 495 -18.62 -23.50 -3.91
N THR A 496 -18.20 -22.34 -3.41
CA THR A 496 -18.91 -21.64 -2.33
C THR A 496 -20.26 -21.09 -2.77
N LEU A 497 -20.43 -20.78 -4.06
CA LEU A 497 -21.71 -20.31 -4.61
C LEU A 497 -22.73 -21.44 -4.74
N ILE A 498 -22.29 -22.64 -5.18
CA ILE A 498 -23.21 -23.76 -5.45
C ILE A 498 -23.56 -24.58 -4.20
N GLY A 499 -22.66 -24.67 -3.21
CA GLY A 499 -22.84 -25.51 -2.03
C GLY A 499 -24.11 -25.20 -1.22
N PRO A 500 -24.30 -23.95 -0.73
CA PRO A 500 -25.47 -23.60 0.08
C PRO A 500 -26.83 -23.77 -0.64
N PRO A 501 -26.98 -23.40 -1.93
CA PRO A 501 -28.19 -23.70 -2.70
C PRO A 501 -28.50 -25.19 -2.86
N ILE A 502 -27.49 -26.04 -3.09
CA ILE A 502 -27.68 -27.50 -3.14
C ILE A 502 -28.25 -28.01 -1.81
N ASN A 503 -27.67 -27.58 -0.69
CA ASN A 503 -28.18 -27.93 0.64
C ASN A 503 -29.61 -27.41 0.86
N GLY A 504 -29.94 -26.22 0.34
CA GLY A 504 -31.28 -25.65 0.45
C GLY A 504 -32.31 -26.46 -0.31
N ALA A 505 -31.98 -26.90 -1.53
CA ALA A 505 -32.81 -27.80 -2.33
C ALA A 505 -32.99 -29.17 -1.63
N LEU A 506 -31.91 -29.75 -1.11
CA LEU A 506 -31.98 -31.00 -0.34
C LEU A 506 -32.88 -30.86 0.91
N LEU A 507 -32.77 -29.75 1.63
CA LEU A 507 -33.62 -29.50 2.80
C LEU A 507 -35.10 -29.35 2.40
N ASN A 508 -35.38 -28.63 1.30
CA ASN A 508 -36.73 -28.41 0.80
C ASN A 508 -37.40 -29.70 0.31
N ASP A 509 -36.66 -30.54 -0.40
CA ASP A 509 -37.23 -31.75 -1.04
C ASP A 509 -37.42 -32.91 -0.05
N TYR A 510 -36.51 -33.06 0.92
CA TYR A 510 -36.54 -34.16 1.88
C TYR A 510 -37.11 -33.79 3.25
N GLY A 511 -37.28 -32.50 3.55
CA GLY A 511 -37.86 -32.01 4.80
C GLY A 511 -37.02 -32.28 6.06
N GLY A 512 -35.77 -32.72 5.90
CA GLY A 512 -34.88 -33.08 7.00
C GLY A 512 -33.41 -32.79 6.69
N PHE A 513 -32.59 -32.80 7.74
CA PHE A 513 -31.17 -32.41 7.65
C PHE A 513 -30.23 -33.55 7.27
N LEU A 514 -30.71 -34.80 7.23
CA LEU A 514 -29.86 -35.98 7.00
C LEU A 514 -29.13 -35.91 5.64
N GLN A 515 -29.84 -35.59 4.57
CA GLN A 515 -29.30 -35.49 3.22
C GLN A 515 -28.28 -34.35 3.11
N VAL A 516 -28.57 -33.22 3.77
CA VAL A 516 -27.67 -32.06 3.88
C VAL A 516 -26.38 -32.43 4.61
N GLN A 517 -26.48 -33.15 5.73
CA GLN A 517 -25.35 -33.64 6.51
C GLN A 517 -24.49 -34.63 5.73
N ILE A 518 -25.11 -35.65 5.13
CA ILE A 518 -24.42 -36.69 4.35
C ILE A 518 -23.72 -36.09 3.13
N PHE A 519 -24.43 -35.23 2.38
CA PHE A 519 -23.85 -34.56 1.21
C PHE A 519 -22.61 -33.76 1.60
N SER A 520 -22.74 -32.90 2.62
CA SER A 520 -21.62 -32.09 3.11
C SER A 520 -20.44 -32.95 3.56
N ALA A 521 -20.68 -34.00 4.36
CA ALA A 521 -19.64 -34.86 4.89
C ALA A 521 -18.94 -35.69 3.79
N ALA A 522 -19.70 -36.27 2.86
CA ALA A 522 -19.17 -37.09 1.78
C ALA A 522 -18.32 -36.26 0.80
N VAL A 523 -18.80 -35.08 0.41
CA VAL A 523 -18.08 -34.18 -0.51
C VAL A 523 -16.79 -33.67 0.15
N MET A 524 -16.82 -33.34 1.44
CA MET A 524 -15.62 -32.96 2.18
C MET A 524 -14.64 -34.13 2.36
N MET A 525 -15.13 -35.35 2.61
CA MET A 525 -14.29 -36.54 2.69
C MET A 525 -13.58 -36.78 1.35
N PHE A 526 -14.30 -36.68 0.24
CA PHE A 526 -13.74 -36.79 -1.09
C PHE A 526 -12.66 -35.73 -1.34
N GLY A 527 -12.92 -34.46 -1.00
CA GLY A 527 -11.93 -33.39 -1.07
C GLY A 527 -10.69 -33.64 -0.19
N GLY A 528 -10.87 -34.21 1.01
CA GLY A 528 -9.77 -34.53 1.93
C GLY A 528 -8.87 -35.67 1.43
N VAL A 529 -9.47 -36.70 0.82
CA VAL A 529 -8.73 -37.78 0.13
C VAL A 529 -7.99 -37.22 -1.09
N LEU A 530 -8.62 -36.37 -1.89
CA LEU A 530 -7.95 -35.70 -3.00
C LEU A 530 -6.79 -34.81 -2.55
N ALA A 531 -6.89 -34.14 -1.40
CA ALA A 531 -5.79 -33.36 -0.84
C ALA A 531 -4.58 -34.24 -0.50
N PHE A 532 -4.82 -35.49 -0.04
CA PHE A 532 -3.78 -36.49 0.14
C PHE A 532 -3.15 -36.90 -1.19
N VAL A 533 -3.96 -37.14 -2.23
CA VAL A 533 -3.48 -37.49 -3.58
C VAL A 533 -2.69 -36.34 -4.21
N ALA A 534 -3.11 -35.08 -4.03
CA ALA A 534 -2.41 -33.91 -4.55
C ALA A 534 -0.95 -33.82 -4.05
N LYS A 535 -0.67 -34.37 -2.87
CA LYS A 535 0.68 -34.51 -2.33
C LYS A 535 1.53 -35.51 -3.14
N THR A 536 0.99 -36.66 -3.51
CA THR A 536 1.74 -37.76 -4.14
C THR A 536 2.06 -37.48 -5.61
N VAL A 537 1.22 -36.70 -6.29
CA VAL A 537 1.39 -36.26 -7.69
C VAL A 537 2.64 -35.39 -7.89
N GLY A 538 3.23 -34.82 -6.82
CA GLY A 538 4.43 -33.98 -6.87
C GLY A 538 5.77 -34.72 -6.82
N GLY A 539 5.81 -36.05 -6.87
CA GLY A 539 7.06 -36.83 -6.96
C GLY A 539 7.88 -36.96 -5.66
N LYS A 540 7.37 -36.53 -4.50
CA LYS A 540 8.01 -36.74 -3.19
C LYS A 540 7.33 -37.87 -2.41
N LYS A 541 8.11 -38.65 -1.64
CA LYS A 541 7.62 -39.77 -0.78
C LYS A 541 6.47 -39.32 0.14
N ALA A 542 5.57 -40.25 0.45
CA ALA A 542 4.35 -40.04 1.25
C ALA A 542 4.58 -39.53 2.70
N LEU A 543 5.82 -39.34 3.16
CA LEU A 543 6.16 -38.77 4.48
C LEU A 543 7.14 -37.57 4.38
N ALA A 544 7.53 -37.14 3.18
CA ALA A 544 8.44 -36.01 3.02
C ALA A 544 7.76 -34.67 3.33
N LYS A 545 8.52 -33.73 3.91
CA LYS A 545 8.08 -32.33 4.02
C LYS A 545 7.97 -31.74 2.61
N GLY A 546 6.74 -31.39 2.23
CA GLY A 546 6.35 -30.89 0.90
C GLY A 546 7.09 -29.63 0.49
#